data_AF-A0A7C6FIW3-F1
#
_entry.id   AF-A0A7C6FIW3-F1
#
_cell.length_a   1.000
_cell.length_b   1.000
_cell.length_c   1.000
_cell.angle_alpha   90.00
_cell.angle_beta   90.00
_cell.angle_gamma   90.00
#
_symmetry.space_group_name_H-M   'P 1'
#
loop_
_entity.id
_entity.type
_entity.pdbx_description
1 polymer ?
#
loop_
_entity_poly.entity_id
_entity_poly.type
_entity_poly.pdbx_seq_one_letter_code
_entity_poly.pdbx_strand_id
1 'polypeptide(L)'
;PLVPSIEQRMYIIMVILGLLRWTNLAFLIRAQILAQREMEYVTAAKALGVKEHGIIFKHIIPNVISIILVNATLAFASSMLTESSLSFLGFGIIPPTPTWGNMLTGANDSLVIQQFWWRWVFPSLIFSICTICINLIGDGLRDAIDPKSNER
;
A
#
# COMPACT_ATOMS: atom_id res chain seq x y z
N PRO A 1 -33.65 10.21 -12.59
CA PRO A 1 -32.25 10.23 -12.08
C PRO A 1 -31.71 8.80 -11.97
N LEU A 2 -30.78 8.41 -12.86
CA LEU A 2 -30.14 7.11 -12.83
C LEU A 2 -29.20 7.07 -11.61
N VAL A 3 -29.73 6.63 -10.47
CA VAL A 3 -28.89 6.34 -9.31
C VAL A 3 -28.02 5.14 -9.71
N PRO A 4 -26.67 5.28 -9.73
CA PRO A 4 -25.79 4.17 -10.09
C PRO A 4 -26.02 2.98 -9.15
N SER A 5 -25.90 1.77 -9.69
CA SER A 5 -26.03 0.53 -8.91
C SER A 5 -24.97 0.48 -7.80
N ILE A 6 -25.23 -0.30 -6.75
CA ILE A 6 -24.32 -0.44 -5.59
C ILE A 6 -22.91 -0.84 -6.05
N GLU A 7 -22.83 -1.78 -7.00
CA GLU A 7 -21.60 -2.20 -7.69
C GLU A 7 -20.88 -1.01 -8.34
N GLN A 8 -21.59 -0.19 -9.13
CA GLN A 8 -21.02 0.97 -9.80
C GLN A 8 -20.47 2.00 -8.81
N ARG A 9 -21.17 2.24 -7.70
CA ARG A 9 -20.70 3.17 -6.65
C ARG A 9 -19.41 2.68 -6.00
N MET A 10 -19.30 1.37 -5.75
CA MET A 10 -18.07 0.75 -5.24
C MET A 10 -16.90 0.95 -6.21
N TYR A 11 -17.07 0.61 -7.49
CA TYR A 11 -16.01 0.79 -8.49
C TYR A 11 -15.60 2.26 -8.66
N ILE A 12 -16.56 3.18 -8.68
CA ILE A 12 -16.27 4.62 -8.77
C ILE A 12 -15.42 5.09 -7.59
N ILE A 13 -15.78 4.70 -6.36
CA ILE A 13 -15.00 5.07 -5.16
C ILE A 13 -13.60 4.47 -5.23
N MET A 14 -13.46 3.20 -5.60
CA MET A 14 -12.15 2.54 -5.75
C MET A 14 -11.27 3.24 -6.78
N VAL A 15 -11.83 3.58 -7.95
CA VAL A 15 -11.12 4.29 -9.03
C VAL A 15 -10.70 5.69 -8.57
N ILE A 16 -11.60 6.44 -7.94
CA ILE A 16 -11.30 7.79 -7.45
C ILE A 16 -10.20 7.74 -6.38
N LEU A 17 -10.31 6.84 -5.40
CA LEU A 17 -9.29 6.70 -4.35
C LEU A 17 -7.94 6.26 -4.94
N GLY A 18 -7.94 5.34 -5.90
CA GLY A 18 -6.74 4.94 -6.64
C GLY A 18 -6.10 6.12 -7.37
N LEU A 19 -6.89 6.89 -8.12
CA LEU A 19 -6.44 8.08 -8.86
C LEU A 19 -5.98 9.23 -7.97
N LEU A 20 -6.49 9.34 -6.73
CA LEU A 20 -6.01 10.32 -5.76
C LEU A 20 -4.70 9.89 -5.11
N ARG A 21 -4.49 8.59 -4.93
CA ARG A 21 -3.35 8.05 -4.17
C ARG A 21 -2.13 7.76 -5.06
N TRP A 22 -2.33 7.39 -6.33
CA TRP A 22 -1.23 6.99 -7.20
C TRP A 22 -0.20 8.10 -7.43
N THR A 23 -0.63 9.37 -7.50
CA THR A 23 0.27 10.53 -7.71
C THR A 23 1.26 10.68 -6.57
N ASN A 24 0.81 10.52 -5.33
CA ASN A 24 1.68 10.60 -4.16
C ASN A 24 2.73 9.46 -4.17
N LEU A 25 2.28 8.24 -4.43
CA LEU A 25 3.14 7.08 -4.54
C LEU A 25 4.16 7.23 -5.68
N ALA A 26 3.73 7.70 -6.85
CA ALA A 26 4.59 7.91 -8.02
C ALA A 26 5.67 8.97 -7.77
N PHE A 27 5.30 10.09 -7.11
CA PHE A 27 6.26 11.13 -6.72
C PHE A 27 7.30 10.58 -5.75
N LEU A 28 6.88 9.83 -4.73
CA LEU A 28 7.76 9.23 -3.74
C LEU A 28 8.73 8.24 -4.38
N ILE A 29 8.24 7.35 -5.24
CA ILE A 29 9.08 6.38 -5.96
C ILE A 29 10.09 7.09 -6.85
N ARG A 30 9.66 8.13 -7.58
CA ARG A 30 10.57 8.91 -8.43
C ARG A 30 11.67 9.58 -7.62
N ALA A 31 11.34 10.15 -6.46
CA ALA A 31 12.32 10.75 -5.55
C ALA A 31 13.33 9.72 -5.04
N GLN A 32 12.85 8.54 -4.64
CA GLN A 32 13.70 7.44 -4.18
C GLN A 32 14.64 6.93 -5.27
N ILE A 33 14.13 6.75 -6.50
CA ILE A 33 14.95 6.34 -7.63
C ILE A 33 16.03 7.38 -7.92
N LEU A 34 15.72 8.68 -7.86
CA LEU A 34 16.70 9.73 -8.08
C LEU A 34 17.81 9.68 -7.01
N ALA A 35 17.45 9.54 -5.73
CA ALA A 35 18.40 9.37 -4.64
C ALA A 35 19.30 8.14 -4.82
N GLN A 36 18.74 7.00 -5.24
CA GLN A 36 19.52 5.78 -5.50
C GLN A 36 20.46 5.93 -6.70
N ARG A 37 20.10 6.72 -7.71
CA ARG A 37 20.94 6.98 -8.89
C ARG A 37 22.19 7.80 -8.59
N GLU A 38 22.16 8.63 -7.55
CA GLU A 38 23.30 9.47 -7.13
C GLU A 38 24.29 8.74 -6.21
N MET A 39 24.01 7.50 -5.82
CA MET A 39 24.89 6.74 -4.94
C MET A 39 26.18 6.26 -5.63
N GLU A 40 27.27 6.20 -4.86
CA GLU A 40 28.62 5.85 -5.34
C GLU A 40 28.69 4.50 -6.07
N TYR A 41 27.89 3.51 -5.65
CA TYR A 41 27.88 2.20 -6.28
C TYR A 41 27.34 2.25 -7.73
N VAL A 42 26.44 3.18 -8.04
CA VAL A 42 25.93 3.39 -9.41
C VAL A 42 27.03 3.99 -10.27
N THR A 43 27.78 4.96 -9.74
CA THR A 43 28.92 5.58 -10.41
C THR A 43 30.03 4.56 -10.69
N ALA A 44 30.35 3.70 -9.71
CA ALA A 44 31.32 2.61 -9.88
C ALA A 44 30.85 1.57 -10.92
N ALA A 45 29.58 1.15 -10.88
CA ALA A 45 29.02 0.22 -11.86
C ALA A 45 29.04 0.78 -13.29
N LYS A 46 28.80 2.09 -13.46
CA LYS A 46 28.93 2.78 -14.74
C LYS A 46 30.38 2.83 -15.23
N ALA A 47 31.33 3.09 -14.34
CA ALA A 47 32.77 3.09 -14.68
C ALA A 47 33.26 1.69 -15.12
N LEU A 48 32.65 0.63 -14.60
CA LEU A 48 32.91 -0.77 -15.00
C LEU A 48 32.20 -1.18 -16.30
N GLY A 49 31.47 -0.27 -16.97
CA GLY A 49 30.81 -0.54 -18.25
C GLY A 49 29.49 -1.30 -18.14
N VAL A 50 28.87 -1.38 -16.95
CA VAL A 50 27.57 -2.04 -16.78
C VAL A 50 26.47 -1.21 -17.45
N LYS A 51 25.64 -1.87 -18.28
CA LYS A 51 24.49 -1.24 -18.96
C LYS A 51 23.48 -0.70 -17.93
N GLU A 52 22.92 0.49 -18.17
CA GLU A 52 21.99 1.15 -17.25
C GLU A 52 20.79 0.28 -16.84
N HIS A 53 20.22 -0.48 -17.78
CA HIS A 53 19.13 -1.42 -17.47
C HIS A 53 19.54 -2.48 -16.44
N GLY A 54 20.77 -2.99 -16.53
CA GLY A 54 21.30 -3.95 -15.56
C GLY A 54 21.44 -3.34 -14.17
N ILE A 55 21.85 -2.07 -14.07
CA ILE A 55 21.93 -1.35 -12.80
C ILE A 55 20.54 -1.17 -12.19
N ILE A 56 19.55 -0.77 -13.01
CA ILE A 56 18.18 -0.54 -12.56
C ILE A 56 17.56 -1.82 -11.99
N PHE A 57 17.54 -2.91 -12.76
CA PHE A 57 16.85 -4.14 -12.34
C PHE A 57 17.58 -4.91 -11.24
N LYS A 58 18.91 -4.86 -11.21
CA LYS A 58 19.71 -5.63 -10.24
C LYS A 58 20.00 -4.87 -8.94
N HIS A 59 20.06 -3.54 -8.97
CA HIS A 59 20.50 -2.75 -7.81
C HIS A 59 19.43 -1.75 -7.34
N ILE A 60 18.82 -1.00 -8.27
CA ILE A 60 17.88 0.08 -7.87
C ILE A 60 16.50 -0.47 -7.48
N ILE A 61 15.89 -1.30 -8.33
CA ILE A 61 14.54 -1.85 -8.10
C ILE A 61 14.47 -2.62 -6.77
N PRO A 62 15.39 -3.55 -6.47
CA PRO A 62 15.30 -4.32 -5.24
C PRO A 62 15.55 -3.48 -3.98
N ASN A 63 16.29 -2.36 -4.09
CA ASN A 63 16.50 -1.46 -2.96
C ASN A 63 15.25 -0.60 -2.67
N VAL A 64 14.50 -0.23 -3.72
CA VAL A 64 13.30 0.62 -3.57
C VAL A 64 12.03 -0.20 -3.29
N ILE A 65 12.04 -1.53 -3.54
CA ILE A 65 10.85 -2.38 -3.40
C ILE A 65 10.31 -2.44 -1.97
N SER A 66 11.17 -2.45 -0.94
CA SER A 66 10.74 -2.40 0.46
C SER A 66 9.92 -1.14 0.73
N ILE A 67 10.42 0.02 0.28
CA ILE A 67 9.71 1.30 0.42
C ILE A 67 8.38 1.29 -0.35
N ILE A 68 8.33 0.70 -1.55
CA ILE A 68 7.10 0.57 -2.34
C ILE A 68 6.07 -0.25 -1.58
N LEU A 69 6.46 -1.39 -1.04
CA LEU A 69 5.58 -2.29 -0.30
C LEU A 69 5.01 -1.62 0.95
N VAL A 70 5.86 -0.98 1.76
CA VAL A 70 5.43 -0.20 2.92
C VAL A 70 4.40 0.85 2.49
N ASN A 71 4.72 1.69 1.51
CA ASN A 71 3.81 2.75 1.08
C ASN A 71 2.50 2.23 0.48
N ALA A 72 2.53 1.11 -0.25
CA ALA A 72 1.32 0.49 -0.78
C ALA A 72 0.37 0.05 0.35
N THR A 73 0.91 -0.54 1.43
CA THR A 73 0.09 -0.96 2.58
C THR A 73 -0.51 0.24 3.33
N LEU A 74 0.26 1.32 3.51
CA LEU A 74 -0.23 2.57 4.11
C LEU A 74 -1.30 3.24 3.23
N ALA A 75 -1.11 3.23 1.91
CA ALA A 75 -2.08 3.78 0.96
C ALA A 75 -3.40 2.99 0.99
N PHE A 76 -3.33 1.66 1.08
CA PHE A 76 -4.50 0.82 1.25
C PHE A 76 -5.25 1.14 2.55
N ALA A 77 -4.55 1.18 3.70
CA ALA A 77 -5.16 1.51 4.99
C ALA A 77 -5.81 2.91 4.98
N SER A 78 -5.14 3.90 4.39
CA SER A 78 -5.69 5.25 4.23
C SER A 78 -6.94 5.29 3.35
N SER A 79 -6.98 4.46 2.30
CA SER A 79 -8.13 4.38 1.39
C SER A 79 -9.34 3.76 2.10
N MET A 80 -9.11 2.73 2.90
CA MET A 80 -10.13 2.11 3.75
C MET A 80 -10.71 3.10 4.77
N LEU A 81 -9.88 3.92 5.42
CA LEU A 81 -10.34 4.98 6.33
C LEU A 81 -11.17 6.03 5.57
N THR A 82 -10.74 6.41 4.37
CA THR A 82 -11.46 7.39 3.54
C THR A 82 -12.83 6.85 3.11
N GLU A 83 -12.90 5.58 2.69
CA GLU A 83 -14.15 4.89 2.38
C GLU A 83 -15.09 4.84 3.60
N SER A 84 -14.54 4.54 4.79
CA SER A 84 -15.27 4.50 6.05
C SER A 84 -15.88 5.88 6.39
N SER A 85 -15.10 6.94 6.24
CA SER A 85 -15.57 8.32 6.42
C SER A 85 -16.69 8.68 5.44
N LEU A 86 -16.58 8.26 4.18
CA LEU A 86 -17.64 8.46 3.17
C LEU A 86 -18.91 7.67 3.52
N SER A 87 -18.77 6.45 4.04
CA SER A 87 -19.89 5.63 4.55
C SER A 87 -20.60 6.31 5.72
N PHE A 88 -19.83 6.85 6.67
CA PHE A 88 -20.39 7.62 7.78
C PHE A 88 -21.16 8.88 7.33
N LEU A 89 -20.66 9.58 6.30
CA LEU A 89 -21.33 10.74 5.71
C LEU A 89 -22.54 10.41 4.83
N GLY A 90 -22.93 9.13 4.71
CA GLY A 90 -24.07 8.67 3.90
C GLY A 90 -23.76 8.54 2.40
N PHE A 91 -22.51 8.78 1.98
CA PHE A 91 -22.06 8.59 0.61
C PHE A 91 -21.49 7.19 0.33
N GLY A 92 -21.26 6.39 1.37
CA GLY A 92 -20.74 5.03 1.20
C GLY A 92 -21.76 4.04 0.67
N ILE A 93 -21.32 2.80 0.65
CA ILE A 93 -22.05 1.68 0.08
C ILE A 93 -23.14 1.29 1.09
N ILE A 94 -24.36 0.99 0.66
CA ILE A 94 -25.46 0.66 1.59
C ILE A 94 -25.45 -0.88 1.78
N PRO A 95 -25.75 -1.45 2.97
CA PRO A 95 -25.93 -2.90 3.12
C PRO A 95 -26.86 -3.46 2.03
N PRO A 96 -26.61 -4.66 1.45
CA PRO A 96 -26.07 -5.88 2.09
C PRO A 96 -24.60 -6.22 1.77
N THR A 97 -23.88 -5.42 0.97
CA THR A 97 -22.48 -5.72 0.61
C THR A 97 -21.53 -5.47 1.80
N PRO A 98 -20.73 -6.47 2.23
CA PRO A 98 -19.79 -6.29 3.31
C PRO A 98 -18.57 -5.52 2.82
N THR A 99 -18.51 -4.23 3.13
CA THR A 99 -17.31 -3.42 2.92
C THR A 99 -16.68 -3.08 4.26
N TRP A 100 -15.38 -2.83 4.27
CA TRP A 100 -14.66 -2.52 5.51
C TRP A 100 -15.21 -1.26 6.16
N GLY A 101 -15.60 -0.25 5.36
CA GLY A 101 -16.23 0.96 5.87
C GLY A 101 -17.60 0.72 6.51
N ASN A 102 -18.44 -0.11 5.89
CA ASN A 102 -19.75 -0.46 6.46
C ASN A 102 -19.65 -1.32 7.72
N MET A 103 -18.64 -2.20 7.78
CA MET A 103 -18.34 -2.98 8.98
C MET A 103 -17.88 -2.09 10.14
N LEU A 104 -17.18 -0.99 9.85
CA LEU A 104 -16.76 0.00 10.83
C LEU A 104 -17.92 0.91 11.27
N THR A 105 -18.76 1.38 10.35
CA THR A 105 -19.95 2.19 10.68
C THR A 105 -20.97 1.38 11.50
N GLY A 106 -21.17 0.10 11.15
CA GLY A 106 -22.02 -0.83 11.92
C GLY A 106 -21.51 -1.09 13.34
N ALA A 107 -20.23 -0.81 13.63
CA ALA A 107 -19.67 -0.83 14.97
C ALA A 107 -20.00 0.43 15.80
N ASN A 108 -20.95 1.28 15.37
CA ASN A 108 -21.56 2.30 16.24
C ASN A 108 -22.89 1.84 16.85
N ASP A 109 -23.48 0.77 16.32
CA ASP A 109 -24.68 0.17 16.91
C ASP A 109 -24.25 -0.68 18.12
N SER A 110 -24.71 -0.31 19.32
CA SER A 110 -24.26 -0.92 20.58
C SER A 110 -24.45 -2.44 20.64
N LEU A 111 -25.40 -2.98 19.86
CA LEU A 111 -25.63 -4.42 19.72
C LEU A 111 -24.53 -5.11 18.90
N VAL A 112 -23.99 -4.47 17.87
CA VAL A 112 -22.97 -5.08 16.98
C VAL A 112 -21.59 -5.11 17.65
N ILE A 113 -21.25 -4.09 18.44
CA ILE A 113 -19.99 -4.05 19.21
C ILE A 113 -19.98 -5.13 20.28
N GLN A 114 -21.08 -5.26 21.03
CA GLN A 114 -21.17 -6.22 22.14
C GLN A 114 -21.26 -7.66 21.64
N GLN A 115 -21.87 -7.89 20.47
CA GLN A 115 -22.19 -9.23 20.00
C GLN A 115 -21.32 -9.72 18.83
N PHE A 116 -20.57 -8.86 18.12
CA PHE A 116 -19.78 -9.23 16.93
C PHE A 116 -18.39 -8.55 16.84
N TRP A 117 -17.71 -8.35 17.97
CA TRP A 117 -16.36 -7.73 18.02
C TRP A 117 -15.31 -8.40 17.11
N TRP A 118 -15.43 -9.72 16.90
CA TRP A 118 -14.52 -10.49 16.03
C TRP A 118 -14.55 -10.06 14.56
N ARG A 119 -15.63 -9.40 14.13
CA ARG A 119 -15.88 -9.06 12.72
C ARG A 119 -14.89 -8.03 12.17
N TRP A 120 -14.33 -7.18 13.03
CA TRP A 120 -13.31 -6.19 12.66
C TRP A 120 -11.91 -6.58 13.16
N VAL A 121 -11.80 -7.23 14.32
CA VAL A 121 -10.50 -7.60 14.90
C VAL A 121 -9.73 -8.60 14.04
N PHE A 122 -10.37 -9.69 13.59
CA PHE A 122 -9.66 -10.72 12.80
C PHE A 122 -9.13 -10.18 11.47
N PRO A 123 -9.93 -9.48 10.63
CA PRO A 123 -9.43 -8.90 9.39
C PRO A 123 -8.26 -7.92 9.63
N SER A 124 -8.36 -7.05 10.64
CA SER A 124 -7.30 -6.10 10.98
C SER A 124 -6.02 -6.79 11.45
N LEU A 125 -6.14 -7.85 12.25
CA LEU A 125 -4.97 -8.61 12.73
C LEU A 125 -4.27 -9.34 11.58
N ILE A 126 -5.04 -10.02 10.72
CA ILE A 126 -4.51 -10.71 9.54
C ILE A 126 -3.84 -9.72 8.59
N PHE A 127 -4.46 -8.56 8.37
CA PHE A 127 -3.86 -7.49 7.58
C PHE A 127 -2.54 -7.03 8.19
N SER A 128 -2.50 -6.75 9.49
CA SER A 128 -1.27 -6.34 10.18
C SER A 128 -0.16 -7.38 10.08
N ILE A 129 -0.48 -8.68 10.17
CA ILE A 129 0.51 -9.75 10.01
C ILE A 129 1.00 -9.77 8.56
N CYS A 130 0.09 -9.67 7.59
CA CYS A 130 0.43 -9.64 6.17
C CYS A 130 1.35 -8.47 5.81
N THR A 131 1.06 -7.26 6.31
CA THR A 131 1.90 -6.09 6.06
C THR A 131 3.30 -6.26 6.66
N ILE A 132 3.40 -6.81 7.88
CA ILE A 132 4.69 -7.11 8.52
C ILE A 132 5.46 -8.14 7.68
N CYS A 133 4.83 -9.26 7.28
CA CYS A 133 5.49 -10.29 6.47
C CYS A 133 6.00 -9.73 5.13
N ILE A 134 5.19 -8.94 4.44
CA ILE A 134 5.56 -8.33 3.16
C ILE A 134 6.72 -7.35 3.36
N ASN A 135 6.70 -6.54 4.41
CA ASN A 135 7.79 -5.61 4.72
C ASN A 135 9.10 -6.35 5.04
N LEU A 136 9.03 -7.41 5.85
CA LEU A 136 10.19 -8.25 6.17
C LEU A 136 10.78 -8.93 4.92
N ILE A 137 9.93 -9.39 3.99
CA ILE A 137 10.40 -9.93 2.70
C ILE A 137 11.09 -8.84 1.88
N GLY A 138 10.53 -7.62 1.86
CA GLY A 138 11.14 -6.48 1.18
C GLY A 138 12.52 -6.14 1.74
N ASP A 139 12.64 -6.12 3.07
CA ASP A 139 13.91 -5.88 3.75
C ASP A 139 14.90 -7.03 3.54
N GLY A 140 14.46 -8.29 3.61
CA GLY A 140 15.31 -9.45 3.31
C GLY A 140 15.81 -9.47 1.86
N LEU A 141 14.98 -9.05 0.90
CA LEU A 141 15.39 -8.90 -0.50
C LEU A 141 16.41 -7.78 -0.67
N ARG A 142 16.24 -6.66 0.06
CA ARG A 142 17.19 -5.55 0.09
C ARG A 142 18.54 -5.99 0.67
N ASP A 143 18.52 -6.68 1.81
CA ASP A 143 19.73 -7.15 2.50
C ASP A 143 20.51 -8.19 1.68
N ALA A 144 19.82 -9.07 0.95
CA ALA A 144 20.46 -10.03 0.05
C ALA A 144 21.16 -9.38 -1.15
N ILE A 145 20.83 -8.14 -1.47
CA ILE A 145 21.28 -7.42 -2.66
C ILE A 145 22.29 -6.32 -2.32
N ASP A 146 22.36 -5.88 -1.07
CA ASP A 146 23.38 -4.93 -0.60
C ASP A 146 24.73 -5.66 -0.39
N PRO A 147 25.74 -5.44 -1.25
CA PRO A 147 27.04 -6.12 -1.14
C PRO A 147 27.89 -5.65 0.05
N LYS A 148 27.46 -4.62 0.80
CA LYS A 148 28.22 -4.09 1.96
C LYS A 148 28.10 -4.92 3.24
N SER A 149 27.29 -5.98 3.28
CA SER A 149 27.25 -6.90 4.43
C SER A 149 28.48 -7.82 4.52
N ASN A 150 29.31 -7.88 3.47
CA ASN A 150 30.45 -8.81 3.37
C ASN A 150 31.82 -8.19 3.72
N GLU A 151 31.88 -6.95 4.22
CA GLU A 151 33.12 -6.25 4.64
C GLU A 151 33.20 -6.02 6.17
N ARG A 152 32.71 -6.95 6.99
CA ARG A 152 32.98 -6.97 8.44
C ARG A 152 33.53 -8.30 8.89
#